data_AF-A0A7Y4SAJ3-F1
#
_entry.id   AF-A0A7Y4SAJ3-F1
#
_cell.length_a   1.000
_cell.length_b   1.000
_cell.length_c   1.000
_cell.angle_alpha   90.00
_cell.angle_beta   90.00
_cell.angle_gamma   90.00
#
_symmetry.space_group_name_H-M   'P 1'
#
loop_
_entity.id
_entity.type
_entity.pdbx_description
1 polymer ?
#
loop_
_entity_poly.entity_id
_entity_poly.type
_entity_poly.pdbx_seq_one_letter_code
_entity_poly.pdbx_strand_id
1 'polypeptide(L)' 'MPEKFSNREPYQQAYYPPAPTRFTRFMRTCVAWQFIRFLVINFRILKLMSKSHH' A
#
# COMPACT_ATOMS: atom_id res chain seq x y z
N MET A 1 -7.49 8.16 46.48
CA MET A 1 -6.54 8.12 45.35
C MET A 1 -7.36 7.97 44.07
N PRO A 2 -7.16 8.80 43.04
CA PRO A 2 -8.11 8.97 41.93
C PRO A 2 -8.08 7.84 40.90
N GLU A 3 -9.24 7.66 40.26
CA GLU A 3 -9.65 6.66 39.27
C GLU A 3 -8.80 6.70 37.98
N LYS A 4 -8.32 5.53 37.52
CA LYS A 4 -7.49 5.42 36.31
C LYS A 4 -8.38 5.38 35.06
N PHE A 5 -8.53 6.52 34.39
CA PHE A 5 -9.11 6.60 33.05
C PHE A 5 -8.22 5.87 32.03
N SER A 6 -8.71 4.75 31.49
CA SER A 6 -8.08 4.05 30.36
C SER A 6 -8.34 4.80 29.05
N ASN A 7 -7.56 5.83 28.79
CA ASN A 7 -7.55 6.50 27.49
C ASN A 7 -6.61 5.73 26.53
N ARG A 8 -7.17 4.89 25.65
CA ARG A 8 -6.41 4.18 24.61
C ARG A 8 -6.32 5.07 23.38
N GLU A 9 -5.37 6.01 23.40
CA GLU A 9 -5.13 6.88 22.26
C GLU A 9 -4.54 6.08 21.07
N PRO A 10 -5.03 6.27 19.84
CA PRO A 10 -4.67 5.46 18.66
C PRO A 10 -3.25 5.73 18.10
N TYR A 11 -2.41 6.46 18.83
CA TYR A 11 -1.06 6.89 18.42
C TYR A 11 0.05 6.43 19.37
N GLN A 12 -0.20 5.38 20.16
CA GLN A 12 0.87 4.76 20.95
C GLN A 12 2.00 4.27 20.02
N GLN A 13 3.23 4.61 20.40
CA GLN A 13 4.50 4.31 19.72
C GLN A 13 4.77 2.80 19.50
N ALA A 14 3.87 1.93 19.98
CA ALA A 14 3.83 0.51 19.72
C ALA A 14 3.11 0.13 18.42
N TYR A 15 2.61 1.10 17.63
CA TYR A 15 2.11 0.84 16.27
C TYR A 15 3.28 0.52 15.35
N TYR A 16 3.83 -0.68 15.50
CA TYR A 16 4.80 -1.22 14.58
C TYR A 16 4.09 -1.42 13.24
N PRO A 17 4.60 -0.86 12.12
CA PRO A 17 4.01 -1.13 10.83
C PRO A 17 4.01 -2.65 10.67
N PRO A 18 2.87 -3.27 10.29
CA PRO A 18 2.80 -4.70 10.11
C PRO A 18 3.91 -5.10 9.15
N ALA A 19 4.89 -5.84 9.65
CA ALA A 19 6.05 -6.23 8.87
C ALA A 19 5.53 -6.89 7.59
N PRO A 20 6.01 -6.47 6.41
CA PRO A 20 5.47 -6.96 5.15
C PRO A 20 5.57 -8.49 5.16
N THR A 21 4.41 -9.13 5.06
CA THR A 21 4.31 -10.58 4.94
C THR A 21 5.20 -11.06 3.80
N ARG A 22 5.71 -12.29 3.89
CA ARG A 22 6.59 -12.87 2.86
C ARG A 22 5.98 -12.76 1.46
N PHE A 23 4.66 -12.87 1.37
CA PHE A 23 3.87 -12.62 0.16
C PHE A 23 4.03 -11.20 -0.39
N THR A 24 3.91 -10.18 0.47
CA THR A 24 4.11 -8.77 0.10
C THR A 24 5.55 -8.52 -0.38
N ARG A 25 6.55 -9.18 0.21
CA ARG A 25 7.93 -9.10 -0.29
C ARG A 25 8.10 -9.80 -1.63
N PHE A 26 7.52 -10.98 -1.83
CA PHE A 26 7.59 -11.72 -3.09
C PHE A 26 6.98 -10.93 -4.25
N MET A 27 5.81 -10.33 -4.04
CA MET A 27 5.20 -9.40 -5.00
C MET A 27 6.07 -8.17 -5.27
N ARG A 28 6.97 -7.79 -4.36
CA ARG A 28 7.91 -6.68 -4.56
C ARG A 28 9.23 -7.10 -5.20
N THR A 29 9.66 -8.36 -5.12
CA THR A 29 10.95 -8.82 -5.67
C THR A 29 10.82 -9.52 -7.03
N CYS A 30 9.63 -9.98 -7.41
CA CYS A 30 9.44 -10.68 -8.68
C CYS A 30 9.51 -9.69 -9.86
N VAL A 31 10.62 -9.69 -10.60
CA VAL A 31 10.86 -8.81 -11.77
C VAL A 31 9.81 -9.00 -12.87
N ALA A 32 9.40 -10.25 -13.14
CA ALA A 32 8.33 -10.53 -14.10
C ALA A 32 7.01 -9.86 -13.70
N TRP A 33 6.66 -9.91 -12.41
CA TRP A 33 5.46 -9.26 -11.89
C TRP A 33 5.58 -7.73 -11.86
N GLN A 34 6.76 -7.19 -11.57
CA GLN A 34 7.04 -5.76 -11.69
C GLN A 34 6.83 -5.27 -13.13
N PHE A 35 7.26 -6.03 -14.14
CA PHE A 35 7.06 -5.69 -15.55
C PHE A 35 5.58 -5.70 -15.94
N ILE A 36 4.83 -6.73 -15.56
CA ILE A 36 3.38 -6.80 -15.80
C ILE A 36 2.68 -5.60 -15.16
N ARG A 37 3.00 -5.28 -13.90
CA ARG A 37 2.42 -4.12 -13.20
C ARG A 37 2.79 -2.80 -13.89
N PHE A 38 4.01 -2.66 -14.40
CA PHE A 38 4.43 -1.49 -15.18
C PHE A 38 3.58 -1.35 -16.46
N LEU A 39 3.41 -2.43 -17.22
CA LEU A 39 2.58 -2.43 -18.43
C LEU A 39 1.12 -2.05 -18.13
N VAL A 40 0.52 -2.63 -17.09
CA VAL A 40 -0.88 -2.35 -16.71
C VAL A 40 -1.10 -0.89 -16.34
N ILE A 41 -0.18 -0.29 -15.57
CA ILE A 41 -0.26 1.13 -15.18
C ILE A 41 -0.12 2.02 -16.41
N ASN A 42 0.89 1.79 -17.25
CA ASN A 42 1.09 2.56 -18.47
C ASN A 42 -0.13 2.46 -19.39
N PHE A 43 -0.66 1.26 -19.58
CA PHE A 43 -1.85 1.05 -20.41
C PHE A 43 -3.08 1.76 -19.85
N ARG A 44 -3.29 1.75 -18.53
CA ARG A 44 -4.40 2.50 -17.90
C ARG A 44 -4.29 4.00 -18.12
N ILE A 45 -3.10 4.57 -17.96
CA ILE A 45 -2.87 6.01 -18.15
C ILE A 45 -3.04 6.38 -19.62
N LEU A 46 -2.48 5.59 -20.54
CA LEU A 46 -2.65 5.79 -21.99
C LEU A 46 -4.13 5.71 -22.39
N LYS A 47 -4.87 4.72 -21.88
CA LYS A 47 -6.31 4.58 -22.11
C LYS A 47 -7.10 5.77 -21.56
N LEU A 48 -6.72 6.28 -20.38
CA LEU A 48 -7.36 7.47 -19.79
C LEU A 48 -7.11 8.71 -20.65
N MET A 49 -5.85 8.97 -21.01
CA MET A 49 -5.46 10.07 -21.90
C MET A 49 -6.19 10.01 -23.24
N SER A 50 -6.25 8.83 -23.87
CA SER A 50 -6.95 8.63 -25.13
C SER A 50 -8.46 8.91 -25.03
N LYS A 51 -9.07 8.69 -23.86
CA LYS A 51 -10.49 8.99 -23.63
C LYS A 51 -10.75 10.46 -23.30
N SER A 52 -9.76 11.18 -22.76
CA SER A 52 -9.90 12.61 -22.44
C SER A 52 -9.80 13.53 -23.64
N HIS A 53 -9.27 13.08 -24.78
CA HIS A 53 -9.11 13.88 -26.00
C HIS A 53 -10.31 13.81 -26.97
N HIS A 54 -11.48 13.32 -26.52
CA HIS A 54 -12.74 13.37 -27.26
C HIS A 54 -13.85 13.96 -26.39
#